data_AF-A0A949VY96-F1
#
_entry.id   AF-A0A949VY96-F1
#
_cell.length_a   1.000
_cell.length_b   1.000
_cell.length_c   1.000
_cell.angle_alpha   90.00
_cell.angle_beta   90.00
_cell.angle_gamma   90.00
#
_symmetry.space_group_name_H-M   'P 1'
#
loop_
_entity.id
_entity.type
_entity.pdbx_description
1 polymer ?
#
loop_
_entity_poly.entity_id
_entity_poly.type
_entity_poly.pdbx_seq_one_letter_code
_entity_poly.pdbx_strand_id
1 'polypeptide(L)' 'MITNLDLPCEQIWNIYKQRADTENRIKELKYDFGFDSFNMKDFYATEACLNIAMIVYNLMSLFRQALIKHDV' A
#
# COMPACT_ATOMS: atom_id res chain seq x y z
N MET A 1 5.99 14.97 -16.84
CA MET A 1 5.54 13.57 -16.75
C MET A 1 5.64 12.98 -18.15
N ILE A 2 6.35 11.87 -18.32
CA ILE A 2 6.46 11.17 -19.60
C ILE A 2 5.55 9.95 -19.48
N THR A 3 4.63 9.77 -20.41
CA THR A 3 3.68 8.65 -20.40
C THR A 3 3.47 8.14 -21.81
N ASN A 4 3.14 6.86 -21.94
CA ASN A 4 2.80 6.19 -23.19
C ASN A 4 1.27 6.10 -23.41
N LEU A 5 0.47 6.77 -22.57
CA LEU A 5 -0.99 6.79 -22.68
C LEU A 5 -1.46 7.92 -23.61
N ASP A 6 -2.27 7.58 -24.62
CA ASP A 6 -2.93 8.52 -25.54
C ASP A 6 -4.22 9.12 -24.90
N LEU A 7 -4.10 9.63 -23.67
CA LEU A 7 -5.20 10.29 -22.96
C LEU A 7 -5.00 11.81 -22.92
N PRO A 8 -6.06 12.60 -22.72
CA PRO A 8 -5.94 14.04 -22.48
C PRO A 8 -5.02 14.34 -21.29
N CYS A 9 -4.22 15.40 -21.38
CA CYS A 9 -3.25 15.80 -20.35
C CYS A 9 -3.88 15.93 -18.95
N GLU A 10 -5.12 16.42 -18.85
CA GLU A 10 -5.84 16.55 -17.59
C GLU A 10 -6.14 15.19 -16.94
N GLN A 11 -6.53 14.20 -17.74
CA GLN A 11 -6.79 12.85 -17.23
C GLN A 11 -5.50 12.18 -16.77
N ILE A 12 -4.42 12.34 -17.53
CA ILE A 12 -3.08 11.86 -17.15
C ILE A 12 -2.66 12.48 -15.80
N TRP A 13 -2.87 13.78 -15.64
CA TRP A 13 -2.59 14.48 -14.39
C TRP A 13 -3.40 13.94 -13.21
N ASN A 14 -4.71 13.74 -13.41
CA ASN A 14 -5.60 13.21 -12.37
C ASN A 14 -5.22 11.78 -11.95
N ILE A 15 -4.84 10.93 -12.91
CA ILE A 15 -4.35 9.57 -12.62
C ILE A 15 -3.04 9.64 -11.84
N TYR A 16 -2.09 10.49 -12.25
CA TYR A 16 -0.81 10.60 -11.56
C TYR A 16 -0.93 11.17 -10.15
N LYS A 17 -1.87 12.09 -9.93
CA LYS A 17 -2.13 12.70 -8.62
C LYS A 17 -2.47 11.66 -7.55
N GLN A 18 -3.15 10.56 -7.92
CA GLN A 18 -3.49 9.47 -6.98
C GLN A 18 -2.25 8.71 -6.46
N ARG A 19 -1.08 8.85 -7.09
CA ARG A 19 0.15 8.24 -6.60
C ARG A 19 0.57 8.77 -5.23
N ALA A 20 0.15 9.99 -4.86
CA ALA A 20 0.39 10.54 -3.53
C ALA A 20 -0.20 9.67 -2.41
N ASP A 21 -1.34 8.99 -2.66
CA ASP A 21 -1.95 8.09 -1.69
C ASP A 21 -1.10 6.85 -1.42
N THR A 22 -0.23 6.46 -2.36
CA THR A 22 0.69 5.31 -2.17
C THR A 22 1.68 5.59 -1.04
N GLU A 23 2.16 6.84 -0.90
CA GLU A 23 3.08 7.20 0.17
C GLU A 23 2.40 7.13 1.54
N ASN A 24 1.13 7.54 1.63
CA ASN A 24 0.35 7.43 2.86
C ASN A 24 0.15 5.96 3.26
N ARG A 25 -0.10 5.07 2.29
CA ARG A 25 -0.22 3.63 2.55
C ARG A 25 1.08 3.00 3.03
N ILE A 26 2.22 3.44 2.50
CA ILE A 26 3.55 3.00 2.96
C ILE A 26 3.82 3.51 4.39
N LYS A 27 3.41 4.75 4.71
CA LYS A 27 3.51 5.31 6.06
C LYS A 27 2.64 4.53 7.04
N GLU A 28 1.37 4.28 6.73
CA GLU A 28 0.49 3.41 7.52
C GLU A 28 1.14 2.05 7.76
N LEU A 29 1.66 1.41 6.71
CA LEU A 29 2.32 0.11 6.84
C LEU A 29 3.58 0.17 7.71
N LYS A 30 4.35 1.28 7.66
CA LYS A 30 5.53 1.45 8.51
C LYS A 30 5.15 1.64 9.99
N TYR A 31 4.19 2.50 10.27
CA TYR A 31 3.83 2.90 11.64
C TYR A 31 2.87 1.92 12.32
N ASP A 32 1.87 1.39 11.62
CA ASP A 32 0.84 0.52 12.20
C ASP A 32 1.30 -0.94 12.35
N PHE A 33 2.17 -1.42 11.45
CA PHE A 33 2.65 -2.81 11.46
C PHE A 33 4.06 -2.96 12.05
N GLY A 34 4.62 -1.90 12.64
CA GLY A 34 5.84 -1.98 13.45
C GLY A 34 7.08 -2.36 12.65
N PHE A 35 7.24 -1.83 11.44
CA PHE A 35 8.36 -2.14 10.55
C PHE A 35 9.73 -1.78 11.16
N ASP A 36 9.76 -0.88 12.15
CA ASP A 36 10.97 -0.52 12.92
C ASP A 36 11.42 -1.59 13.94
N SER A 37 10.56 -2.55 14.30
CA SER A 37 10.84 -3.53 15.37
C SER A 37 11.18 -4.94 14.87
N PHE A 38 11.25 -5.19 13.56
CA PHE A 38 11.66 -6.50 13.03
C PHE A 38 13.18 -6.72 13.14
N ASN A 39 13.67 -6.87 14.37
CA ASN A 39 15.04 -7.32 14.65
C ASN A 39 15.06 -8.85 14.82
N MET A 40 14.76 -9.58 13.73
CA MET A 40 15.04 -11.03 13.74
C MET A 40 16.53 -11.26 13.51
N LYS A 41 17.07 -12.29 14.14
CA LYS A 41 18.51 -12.61 14.09
C LYS A 41 18.99 -13.07 12.70
N ASP A 42 18.06 -13.51 11.84
CA ASP A 42 18.34 -14.02 10.50
C ASP A 42 17.63 -13.22 9.41
N PHE A 43 18.32 -12.98 8.29
CA PHE A 43 17.81 -12.22 7.14
C PHE A 43 16.51 -12.80 6.57
N TYR A 44 16.47 -14.12 6.37
CA TYR A 44 15.30 -14.80 5.81
C TYR A 44 14.08 -14.78 6.74
N ALA A 45 14.31 -14.77 8.06
CA ALA A 45 13.23 -14.68 9.03
C ALA A 45 12.57 -13.29 8.99
N THR A 46 13.39 -12.23 8.89
CA THR A 46 12.90 -10.86 8.69
C THR A 46 12.16 -10.74 7.37
N GLU A 47 12.71 -11.23 6.26
CA GLU A 47 12.07 -11.17 4.94
C GLU A 47 10.70 -11.88 4.92
N ALA A 48 10.61 -13.09 5.47
CA ALA A 48 9.35 -13.83 5.56
C ALA A 48 8.30 -13.05 6.37
N CYS A 49 8.72 -12.40 7.45
CA CYS A 49 7.83 -11.60 8.27
C CYS A 49 7.33 -10.34 7.55
N LEU A 50 8.21 -9.66 6.81
CA LEU A 50 7.81 -8.52 5.98
C LEU A 50 6.80 -8.93 4.90
N ASN A 51 7.02 -10.07 4.25
CA ASN A 51 6.09 -10.60 3.26
C ASN A 51 4.72 -10.93 3.88
N ILE A 52 4.70 -11.54 5.07
CA ILE A 52 3.44 -11.81 5.80
C ILE A 52 2.75 -10.50 6.19
N ALA A 53 3.49 -9.50 6.68
CA ALA A 53 2.93 -8.19 7.03
C ALA A 53 2.28 -7.51 5.82
N MET A 54 2.90 -7.58 4.64
CA MET A 54 2.30 -7.06 3.41
C MET A 54 1.00 -7.79 3.02
N ILE A 55 0.95 -9.12 3.18
CA ILE A 55 -0.27 -9.91 2.92
C ILE A 55 -1.39 -9.50 3.89
N VAL A 56 -1.08 -9.37 5.19
CA VAL A 56 -2.06 -8.95 6.20
C VAL A 56 -2.56 -7.53 5.95
N TYR A 57 -1.71 -6.60 5.55
CA TYR A 57 -2.13 -5.25 5.17
C TYR A 57 -3.10 -5.27 3.98
N ASN A 58 -2.80 -6.04 2.94
CA ASN A 58 -3.68 -6.18 1.78
C ASN A 58 -5.03 -6.79 2.18
N LEU A 59 -5.03 -7.81 3.05
CA LEU A 59 -6.25 -8.43 3.56
C LEU A 59 -7.09 -7.44 4.39
N MET A 60 -6.46 -6.67 5.28
CA MET A 60 -7.14 -5.62 6.05
C MET A 60 -7.70 -4.51 5.17
N SER A 61 -6.97 -4.13 4.11
CA SER A 61 -7.45 -3.15 3.14
C SER A 61 -8.68 -3.65 2.38
N LEU A 62 -8.67 -4.92 1.95
CA LEU A 62 -9.82 -5.57 1.32
C LEU A 62 -11.00 -5.69 2.28
N PHE A 63 -10.76 -6.04 3.54
CA PHE A 63 -11.79 -6.13 4.56
C PHE A 63 -12.48 -4.78 4.79
N ARG A 64 -11.71 -3.70 4.93
CA ARG A 64 -12.26 -2.33 5.03
C ARG A 64 -13.11 -1.98 3.81
N GLN A 65 -12.64 -2.27 2.59
CA GLN A 65 -13.39 -2.00 1.37
C GLN A 65 -14.69 -2.83 1.27
N ALA A 66 -14.66 -4.08 1.72
CA ALA A 66 -15.81 -4.97 1.72
C ALA A 66 -16.88 -4.51 2.72
N LEU A 67 -16.48 -4.11 3.93
CA LEU A 67 -17.39 -3.57 4.93
C LEU A 67 -18.01 -2.24 4.51
N ILE A 68 -17.20 -1.30 4.02
CA ILE A 68 -17.70 0.00 3.55
C ILE A 68 -18.68 -0.15 2.37
N LYS A 69 -18.56 -1.20 1.56
CA LYS A 69 -19.51 -1.51 0.48
C LYS A 69 -20.82 -2.16 0.96
N HIS A 70 -20.84 -2.75 2.15
CA HIS A 70 -22.03 -3.40 2.71
C HIS A 70 -22.94 -2.40 3.46
N ASP A 71 -22.40 -1.25 3.88
CA ASP A 71 -23.13 -0.18 4.58
C ASP A 71 -23.71 0.91 3.65
N VAL A 72 -23.91 0.62 2.36
CA VAL A 72 -24.57 1.51 1.37
C VAL A 72 -25.74 0.82 0.70
#